data_AF-B4D960-F1
#
_entry.id   AF-B4D960-F1
#
_cell.length_a   1.000
_cell.length_b   1.000
_cell.length_c   1.000
_cell.angle_alpha   90.00
_cell.angle_beta   90.00
_cell.angle_gamma   90.00
#
_symmetry.space_group_name_H-M   'P 1'
#
loop_
_entity.id
_entity.type
_entity.pdbx_description
1 polymer ?
#
loop_
_entity_poly.entity_id
_entity_poly.type
_entity_poly.pdbx_seq_one_letter_code
_entity_poly.pdbx_strand_id
1 'polypeptide(L)'
;MNWEQITELCHTELLSMREGLPKVVTLFPDARDVPQAFLAYESATNDTIEVAIRQFAEYRTWPKLTPIERIMLSFRLEFAVSIGSLLCEQPAPWEDAETADASRNTEDRLGWLLLFAWGQHGFTGLHDNLRRLLTEEDVD
;
A
#
# COMPACT_ATOMS: atom_id res chain seq x y z
N MET A 1 4.59 16.28 -7.87
CA MET A 1 5.69 15.30 -7.78
C MET A 1 5.61 14.37 -8.98
N ASN A 2 6.77 14.05 -9.58
CA ASN A 2 6.86 12.99 -10.58
C ASN A 2 6.83 11.60 -9.91
N TRP A 3 6.82 10.52 -10.71
CA TRP A 3 6.78 9.15 -10.17
C TRP A 3 8.01 8.80 -9.34
N GLU A 4 9.18 9.33 -9.70
CA GLU A 4 10.43 9.14 -8.95
C GLU A 4 10.30 9.70 -7.53
N GLN A 5 9.88 10.95 -7.41
CA GLN A 5 9.61 11.62 -6.13
C GLN A 5 8.51 10.92 -5.31
N ILE A 6 7.46 10.40 -5.96
CA ILE A 6 6.40 9.64 -5.28
C ILE A 6 6.95 8.32 -4.74
N THR A 7 7.77 7.64 -5.53
CA THR A 7 8.38 6.36 -5.17
C THR A 7 9.33 6.54 -4.00
N GLU A 8 10.19 7.56 -4.06
CA GLU A 8 11.11 7.91 -2.97
C GLU A 8 10.37 8.30 -1.68
N LEU A 9 9.28 9.08 -1.80
CA LEU A 9 8.41 9.40 -0.66
C LEU A 9 7.84 8.11 -0.06
N CYS A 10 7.20 7.26 -0.87
CA CYS A 10 6.61 6.01 -0.37
C CYS A 10 7.66 5.09 0.28
N HIS A 11 8.87 5.03 -0.28
CA HIS A 11 9.97 4.25 0.28
C HIS A 11 10.43 4.80 1.63
N THR A 12 10.57 6.13 1.75
CA THR A 12 10.93 6.79 3.01
C THR A 12 9.88 6.52 4.09
N GLU A 13 8.60 6.70 3.74
CA GLU A 13 7.49 6.44 4.66
C GLU A 13 7.40 4.95 5.04
N LEU A 14 7.69 4.02 4.12
CA LEU A 14 7.73 2.59 4.40
C LEU A 14 8.78 2.26 5.48
N LEU A 15 9.98 2.84 5.37
CA LEU A 15 11.03 2.64 6.36
C LEU A 15 10.62 3.19 7.72
N SER A 16 10.02 4.38 7.77
CA SER A 16 9.50 4.98 9.00
C SER A 16 8.37 4.16 9.62
N MET A 17 7.45 3.62 8.80
CA MET A 17 6.34 2.78 9.28
C MET A 17 6.83 1.48 9.89
N ARG A 18 7.94 0.93 9.39
CA ARG A 18 8.55 -0.31 9.91
C ARG A 18 9.37 -0.11 11.17
N GLU A 19 9.83 1.12 11.44
CA GLU A 19 10.67 1.41 12.59
C GLU A 19 9.93 1.14 13.92
N GLY A 20 10.55 0.33 14.79
CA GLY A 20 10.00 0.00 16.09
C GLY A 20 8.75 -0.89 16.07
N LEU A 21 8.38 -1.45 14.92
CA LEU A 21 7.33 -2.48 14.87
C LEU A 21 7.79 -3.75 15.59
N PRO A 22 6.88 -4.44 16.28
CA PRO A 22 7.20 -5.72 16.87
C PRO A 22 7.49 -6.74 15.76
N LYS A 23 8.30 -7.76 16.07
CA LYS A 23 8.62 -8.82 15.09
C LYS A 23 7.33 -9.47 14.61
N VAL A 24 7.23 -9.76 13.30
CA VAL A 24 6.05 -10.39 12.67
C VAL A 24 5.58 -11.63 13.42
N VAL A 25 6.51 -12.45 13.96
CA VAL A 25 6.21 -13.63 14.79
C VAL A 25 5.38 -13.36 16.06
N THR A 26 5.36 -12.11 16.54
CA THR A 26 4.53 -11.72 17.69
C THR A 26 3.07 -11.46 17.32
N LEU A 27 2.81 -11.21 16.04
CA LEU A 27 1.47 -10.96 15.48
C LEU A 27 0.91 -12.18 14.75
N PHE A 28 1.82 -13.02 14.25
CA PHE A 28 1.54 -14.29 13.60
C PHE A 28 2.41 -15.38 14.25
N PRO A 29 1.95 -15.97 15.37
CA PRO A 29 2.73 -16.96 16.11
C PRO A 29 2.95 -18.26 15.32
N ASP A 30 1.99 -18.63 14.48
CA ASP A 30 2.07 -19.74 13.54
C ASP A 30 2.01 -19.19 12.10
N ALA A 31 2.89 -19.69 11.24
CA ALA A 31 2.95 -19.29 9.84
C ALA A 31 1.67 -19.70 9.07
N ARG A 32 1.01 -20.79 9.50
CA ARG A 32 -0.24 -21.29 8.90
C ARG A 32 -1.42 -20.34 9.13
N ASP A 33 -1.40 -19.60 10.24
CA ASP A 33 -2.46 -18.64 10.56
C ASP A 33 -2.27 -17.30 9.84
N VAL A 34 -1.12 -17.07 9.20
CA VAL A 34 -0.78 -15.79 8.53
C VAL A 34 -1.84 -15.37 7.53
N PRO A 35 -2.33 -16.23 6.60
CA PRO A 35 -3.31 -15.80 5.61
C PRO A 35 -4.64 -15.36 6.25
N GLN A 36 -5.15 -16.14 7.21
CA GLN A 36 -6.41 -15.82 7.88
C GLN A 36 -6.30 -14.55 8.74
N ALA A 37 -5.25 -14.45 9.54
CA ALA A 37 -5.01 -13.30 10.40
C ALA A 37 -4.77 -12.02 9.57
N PHE A 38 -4.04 -12.12 8.46
CA PHE A 38 -3.83 -10.99 7.55
C PHE A 38 -5.18 -10.49 7.00
N LEU A 39 -6.01 -11.37 6.45
CA LEU A 39 -7.32 -11.00 5.90
C LEU A 39 -8.22 -10.36 6.97
N ALA A 40 -8.16 -10.84 8.21
CA ALA A 40 -8.90 -10.25 9.33
C ALA A 40 -8.40 -8.85 9.70
N TYR A 41 -7.08 -8.65 9.79
CA TYR A 41 -6.50 -7.33 10.07
C TYR A 41 -6.73 -6.34 8.94
N GLU A 42 -6.68 -6.79 7.70
CA GLU A 42 -6.95 -5.98 6.53
C GLU A 42 -8.39 -5.45 6.58
N SER A 43 -9.37 -6.35 6.76
CA SER A 43 -10.79 -5.98 6.89
C SER A 43 -11.04 -5.03 8.06
N ALA A 44 -10.37 -5.26 9.20
CA ALA A 44 -10.53 -4.43 10.40
C ALA A 44 -9.90 -3.03 10.29
N THR A 45 -8.93 -2.83 9.40
CA THR A 45 -8.15 -1.59 9.33
C THR A 45 -8.30 -0.81 8.02
N ASN A 46 -8.92 -1.40 6.99
CA ASN A 46 -9.03 -0.81 5.65
C ASN A 46 -9.52 0.64 5.68
N ASP A 47 -10.67 0.90 6.30
CA ASP A 47 -11.31 2.22 6.30
C ASP A 47 -10.45 3.27 7.02
N THR A 48 -9.87 2.90 8.17
CA THR A 48 -8.98 3.80 8.92
C THR A 48 -7.72 4.12 8.12
N ILE A 49 -7.16 3.14 7.41
CA ILE A 49 -5.99 3.33 6.55
C ILE A 49 -6.31 4.23 5.36
N GLU A 50 -7.49 4.08 4.74
CA GLU A 50 -7.91 4.97 3.65
C GLU A 50 -8.00 6.43 4.11
N VAL A 51 -8.59 6.67 5.29
CA VAL A 51 -8.66 8.01 5.89
C VAL A 51 -7.25 8.54 6.16
N ALA A 52 -6.36 7.70 6.73
CA ALA A 52 -4.98 8.09 7.01
C ALA A 52 -4.20 8.45 5.74
N ILE A 53 -4.40 7.71 4.64
CA ILE A 53 -3.77 7.99 3.34
C ILE A 53 -4.27 9.32 2.78
N ARG A 54 -5.58 9.60 2.85
CA ARG A 54 -6.12 10.91 2.40
C ARG A 54 -5.52 12.06 3.20
N GLN A 55 -5.48 11.90 4.53
CA GLN A 55 -4.85 12.90 5.40
C GLN A 55 -3.36 13.11 5.08
N PHE A 56 -2.61 12.03 4.85
CA PHE A 56 -1.21 12.13 4.46
C PHE A 56 -1.03 12.74 3.06
N ALA A 57 -1.94 12.46 2.13
CA ALA A 57 -1.91 13.02 0.80
C ALA A 57 -2.08 14.55 0.80
N GLU A 58 -2.93 15.06 1.70
CA GLU A 58 -3.24 16.48 1.88
C GLU A 58 -2.18 17.20 2.75
N TYR A 59 -1.86 16.63 3.92
CA TYR A 59 -1.07 17.31 4.97
C TYR A 59 0.35 16.77 5.17
N ARG A 60 0.76 15.75 4.41
CA ARG A 60 2.09 15.10 4.50
C ARG A 60 2.45 14.60 5.90
N THR A 61 1.43 14.32 6.72
CA THR A 61 1.60 13.85 8.09
C THR A 61 0.63 12.72 8.34
N TRP A 62 1.15 11.59 8.84
CA TRP A 62 0.30 10.47 9.24
C TRP A 62 -0.44 10.80 10.54
N PRO A 63 -1.72 10.39 10.66
CA PRO A 63 -2.37 10.38 11.97
C PRO A 63 -1.67 9.38 12.90
N LYS A 64 -2.07 9.39 14.18
CA LYS A 64 -1.60 8.37 15.12
C LYS A 64 -2.16 7.00 14.71
N LEU A 65 -1.28 6.10 14.29
CA LEU A 65 -1.62 4.74 13.89
C LEU A 65 -1.24 3.73 14.99
N THR A 66 -2.06 2.70 15.15
CA THR A 66 -1.76 1.50 15.94
C THR A 66 -0.68 0.66 15.25
N PRO A 67 -0.02 -0.28 15.97
CA PRO A 67 0.97 -1.15 15.35
C PRO A 67 0.42 -1.97 14.17
N ILE A 68 -0.84 -2.46 14.26
CA ILE A 68 -1.46 -3.25 13.19
C ILE A 68 -1.74 -2.35 11.98
N GLU A 69 -2.27 -1.14 12.18
CA GLU A 69 -2.50 -0.19 11.07
C GLU A 69 -1.20 0.19 10.36
N ARG A 70 -0.10 0.40 11.11
CA ARG A 70 1.23 0.65 10.52
C ARG A 70 1.71 -0.52 9.67
N ILE A 71 1.46 -1.76 10.11
CA ILE A 71 1.81 -2.97 9.35
C ILE A 71 1.00 -3.05 8.07
N MET A 72 -0.32 -2.92 8.16
CA MET A 72 -1.20 -3.00 7.02
C MET A 72 -0.94 -1.87 6.01
N LEU A 73 -0.65 -0.66 6.48
CA LEU A 73 -0.20 0.45 5.64
C LEU A 73 1.15 0.18 4.97
N SER A 74 2.08 -0.53 5.65
CA SER A 74 3.37 -0.89 5.07
C SER A 74 3.23 -1.78 3.83
N PHE A 75 2.24 -2.68 3.79
CA PHE A 75 1.96 -3.47 2.57
C PHE A 75 1.51 -2.59 1.41
N ARG A 76 0.68 -1.57 1.66
CA ARG A 76 0.25 -0.62 0.62
C ARG A 76 1.41 0.23 0.11
N LEU A 77 2.27 0.69 1.03
CA LEU A 77 3.46 1.46 0.68
C LEU A 77 4.46 0.62 -0.12
N GLU A 78 4.66 -0.65 0.23
CA GLU A 78 5.53 -1.57 -0.52
C GLU A 78 5.01 -1.84 -1.94
N PHE A 79 3.69 -2.05 -2.08
CA PHE A 79 3.04 -2.10 -3.39
C PHE A 79 3.24 -0.80 -4.18
N ALA A 80 3.03 0.35 -3.54
CA ALA A 80 3.23 1.65 -4.16
C ALA A 80 4.66 1.88 -4.62
N VAL A 81 5.67 1.50 -3.84
CA VAL A 81 7.08 1.57 -4.24
C VAL A 81 7.35 0.69 -5.46
N SER A 82 6.76 -0.51 -5.51
CA SER A 82 6.94 -1.45 -6.62
C SER A 82 6.33 -0.92 -7.91
N ILE A 83 5.08 -0.46 -7.86
CA ILE A 83 4.39 0.11 -9.02
C ILE A 83 5.00 1.46 -9.43
N GLY A 84 5.34 2.31 -8.47
CA GLY A 84 5.99 3.59 -8.71
C GLY A 84 7.32 3.42 -9.45
N SER A 85 8.16 2.48 -9.01
CA SER A 85 9.41 2.13 -9.70
C SER A 85 9.17 1.71 -11.16
N LEU A 86 8.19 0.85 -11.41
CA LEU A 86 7.83 0.44 -12.78
C LEU A 86 7.36 1.62 -13.64
N LEU A 87 6.60 2.55 -13.06
CA LEU A 87 6.13 3.75 -13.75
C LEU A 87 7.25 4.75 -14.05
N CYS A 88 8.33 4.76 -13.27
CA CYS A 88 9.54 5.54 -13.56
C CYS A 88 10.29 5.04 -14.81
N GLU A 89 10.22 3.72 -15.08
CA GLU A 89 10.93 3.09 -16.21
C GLU A 89 10.17 3.22 -17.55
N GLN A 90 8.90 3.63 -17.53
CA GLN A 90 8.13 3.80 -18.76
C GLN A 90 8.46 5.14 -19.44
N PRO A 91 8.74 5.16 -20.76
CA PRO A 91 8.87 6.42 -21.50
C PRO A 91 7.54 7.15 -21.38
N ALA A 92 7.55 8.33 -20.77
CA ALA A 92 6.37 9.06 -20.36
C ALA A 92 5.39 9.32 -21.52
N PRO A 93 4.25 8.61 -21.65
CA PRO A 93 3.20 8.98 -22.62
C PRO A 93 2.51 10.32 -22.28
N TRP A 94 2.91 10.99 -21.18
CA TRP A 94 2.39 12.26 -20.72
C TRP A 94 3.29 13.46 -21.06
N GLU A 95 4.40 13.25 -21.78
CA GLU A 95 5.30 14.33 -22.21
C GLU A 95 4.85 15.07 -23.48
N ASP A 96 3.85 14.54 -24.21
CA ASP A 96 3.19 15.26 -25.31
C ASP A 96 2.23 16.33 -24.76
N ALA A 97 2.85 17.45 -24.41
CA ALA A 97 2.30 18.59 -23.69
C ALA A 97 1.37 19.50 -24.53
N GLU A 98 0.43 18.93 -25.28
CA GLU A 98 -0.74 19.68 -25.78
C GLU A 98 -2.06 19.26 -25.11
N THR A 99 -2.06 18.12 -24.41
CA THR A 99 -3.22 17.63 -23.61
C THR A 99 -2.90 17.39 -22.14
N ALA A 100 -1.66 17.65 -21.71
CA ALA A 100 -1.23 17.51 -20.32
C ALA A 100 -1.79 18.68 -19.49
N ASP A 101 -3.08 18.61 -19.19
CA ASP A 101 -3.70 19.41 -18.16
C ASP A 101 -2.85 19.24 -16.88
N ALA A 102 -2.26 20.34 -16.43
CA ALA A 102 -1.36 20.42 -15.28
C ALA A 102 -2.10 20.17 -13.94
N SER A 103 -3.19 19.40 -13.98
CA SER A 103 -4.31 19.41 -13.03
C SER A 103 -4.57 18.10 -12.30
N ARG A 104 -3.79 17.03 -12.48
CA ARG A 104 -3.88 15.85 -11.59
C ARG A 104 -2.75 15.86 -10.57
N ASN A 105 -3.11 16.44 -9.43
CA ASN A 105 -2.31 16.93 -8.33
C ASN A 105 -1.40 15.83 -7.74
N THR A 106 -0.38 16.22 -6.98
CA THR A 106 0.47 15.24 -6.27
C THR A 106 -0.37 14.34 -5.35
N GLU A 107 -1.38 14.94 -4.72
CA GLU A 107 -2.42 14.27 -3.95
C GLU A 107 -3.17 13.22 -4.78
N ASP A 108 -3.50 13.54 -6.05
CA ASP A 108 -4.19 12.62 -6.95
C ASP A 108 -3.32 11.43 -7.33
N ARG A 109 -2.01 11.62 -7.56
CA ARG A 109 -1.11 10.50 -7.91
C ARG A 109 -0.84 9.59 -6.71
N LEU A 110 -0.62 10.17 -5.53
CA LEU A 110 -0.40 9.40 -4.31
C LEU A 110 -1.68 8.67 -3.88
N GLY A 111 -2.82 9.36 -3.90
CA GLY A 111 -4.14 8.76 -3.63
C GLY A 111 -4.50 7.71 -4.67
N TRP A 112 -4.21 7.94 -5.96
CA TRP A 112 -4.41 6.94 -6.99
C TRP A 112 -3.58 5.69 -6.72
N LEU A 113 -2.31 5.83 -6.34
CA LEU A 113 -1.41 4.70 -6.10
C LEU A 113 -1.79 3.90 -4.84
N LEU A 114 -1.99 4.60 -3.72
CA LEU A 114 -2.21 3.98 -2.41
C LEU A 114 -3.67 3.57 -2.14
N LEU A 115 -4.64 4.14 -2.86
CA LEU A 115 -6.07 3.81 -2.71
C LEU A 115 -6.59 3.06 -3.93
N PHE A 116 -6.54 3.69 -5.11
CA PHE A 116 -7.20 3.15 -6.29
C PHE A 116 -6.47 1.93 -6.87
N ALA A 117 -5.18 2.06 -7.20
CA ALA A 117 -4.37 0.99 -7.75
C ALA A 117 -4.22 -0.16 -6.75
N TRP A 118 -4.07 0.16 -5.46
CA TRP A 118 -4.15 -0.83 -4.39
C TRP A 118 -5.49 -1.57 -4.42
N GLY A 119 -6.63 -0.89 -4.33
CA GLY A 119 -7.95 -1.54 -4.28
C GLY A 119 -8.25 -2.40 -5.51
N GLN A 120 -7.81 -1.99 -6.70
CA GLN A 120 -8.06 -2.74 -7.94
C GLN A 120 -7.14 -3.96 -8.09
N HIS A 121 -5.84 -3.80 -7.83
CA HIS A 121 -4.83 -4.79 -8.19
C HIS A 121 -4.05 -5.35 -7.00
N GLY A 122 -3.65 -4.48 -6.06
CA GLY A 122 -2.91 -4.89 -4.86
C GLY A 122 -3.76 -5.75 -3.93
N PHE A 123 -4.91 -5.23 -3.51
CA PHE A 123 -5.90 -5.89 -2.65
C PHE A 123 -6.41 -7.18 -3.28
N THR A 124 -6.93 -7.11 -4.52
CA THR A 124 -7.50 -8.28 -5.21
C THR A 124 -6.45 -9.38 -5.38
N GLY A 125 -5.27 -9.05 -5.91
CA GLY A 125 -4.21 -10.03 -6.14
C GLY A 125 -3.70 -10.66 -4.85
N LEU A 126 -3.56 -9.87 -3.78
CA LEU A 126 -3.14 -10.39 -2.48
C LEU A 126 -4.22 -11.28 -1.85
N HIS A 127 -5.48 -10.84 -1.82
CA HIS A 127 -6.58 -11.59 -1.21
C HIS A 127 -6.85 -12.90 -1.94
N ASP A 128 -6.78 -12.92 -3.27
CA ASP A 128 -7.00 -14.15 -4.04
C ASP A 128 -5.89 -15.18 -3.79
N ASN A 129 -4.64 -14.73 -3.67
CA ASN A 129 -3.53 -15.61 -3.32
C ASN A 129 -3.64 -16.14 -1.88
N LEU A 130 -3.98 -15.28 -0.91
CA LEU A 130 -4.16 -15.70 0.48
C LEU A 130 -5.34 -16.68 0.63
N ARG A 131 -6.44 -16.45 -0.07
CA ARG A 131 -7.57 -17.39 -0.09
C ARG A 131 -7.20 -18.73 -0.72
N ARG A 132 -6.40 -18.72 -1.80
CA ARG A 132 -5.92 -19.96 -2.41
C ARG A 132 -5.11 -20.81 -1.43
N LEU A 133 -4.20 -20.19 -0.69
CA LEU A 133 -3.42 -20.88 0.35
C LEU A 133 -4.31 -21.53 1.41
N LEU A 134 -5.36 -20.84 1.85
CA LEU A 134 -6.33 -21.39 2.82
C LEU A 134 -7.15 -22.56 2.25
N THR A 135 -7.42 -22.59 0.94
CA THR A 135 -8.16 -23.69 0.31
C THR A 135 -7.29 -24.89 -0.06
N GLU A 136 -5.98 -24.69 -0.24
CA GLU A 136 -5.03 -25.75 -0.57
C GLU A 136 -4.57 -26.53 0.67
N GLU A 137 -4.62 -25.93 1.87
CA GLU A 137 -4.31 -26.60 3.15
C GLU A 137 -5.39 -27.63 3.59
N ASP A 138 -6.60 -27.60 3.01
CA ASP A 138 -7.69 -28.55 3.30
C ASP A 138 -7.63 -29.85 2.46
N VAL A 139 -6.59 -30.00 1.62
CA VAL A 139 -6.39 -31.17 0.75
C VAL A 139 -5.10 -31.90 1.14
N ASP A 140 -5.03 -32.40 2.38
CA ASP A 140 -4.12 -33.49 2.78
C ASP A 140 -4.66 -34.28 3.98
#